data_AF-A0A7J9XL65-F1
#
_entry.id   AF-A0A7J9XL65-F1
#
_cell.length_a   1.000
_cell.length_b   1.000
_cell.length_c   1.000
_cell.angle_alpha   90.00
_cell.angle_beta   90.00
_cell.angle_gamma   90.00
#
_symmetry.space_group_name_H-M   'P 1'
#
loop_
_entity.id
_entity.type
_entity.pdbx_description
1 polymer ?
#
loop_
_entity_poly.entity_id
_entity_poly.type
_entity_poly.pdbx_seq_one_letter_code
_entity_poly.pdbx_strand_id
1 'polypeptide(L)'
;MPPRIPEEVVLGYHFCYADLGNVHMKEPDDLGLCVRMCNAAAAHSGRRVDFAHMPVPVDRSDDAYFAPLRDLDAGHPRIFLGLVHETDGLDGSLARAAAAERALPDFGVSTECGWGRRAAWKVPQLITLHREVVGGLA
;
A
#
# COMPACT_ATOMS: atom_id res chain seq x y z
N MET A 1 3.81 -13.31 -20.02
CA MET A 1 3.67 -14.44 -19.06
C MET A 1 2.31 -14.50 -18.35
N PRO A 2 1.69 -13.38 -17.91
CA PRO A 2 0.44 -13.43 -17.14
C PRO A 2 -0.77 -14.13 -17.78
N PRO A 3 -1.01 -14.09 -19.11
CA PRO A 3 -2.20 -14.73 -19.71
C PRO A 3 -2.15 -16.26 -19.72
N ARG A 4 -1.09 -16.88 -19.19
CA ARG A 4 -0.97 -18.34 -18.99
C ARG A 4 -1.32 -18.79 -17.57
N ILE A 5 -1.61 -17.84 -16.68
CA ILE A 5 -2.01 -18.09 -15.30
C ILE A 5 -3.54 -18.21 -15.27
N PRO A 6 -4.12 -19.27 -14.69
CA PRO A 6 -5.59 -19.42 -14.58
C PRO A 6 -6.26 -18.23 -13.88
N GLU A 7 -7.49 -17.89 -14.27
CA GLU A 7 -8.20 -16.70 -13.77
C GLU A 7 -8.55 -16.79 -12.27
N GLU A 8 -8.60 -18.00 -11.73
CA GLU A 8 -8.85 -18.30 -10.32
C GLU A 8 -7.63 -17.99 -9.45
N VAL A 9 -6.43 -17.91 -10.04
CA VAL A 9 -5.21 -17.57 -9.31
C VAL A 9 -5.11 -16.07 -9.15
N VAL A 10 -5.17 -15.62 -7.89
CA VAL A 10 -5.06 -14.21 -7.54
C VAL A 10 -3.72 -13.63 -8.04
N LEU A 11 -3.78 -12.51 -8.75
CA LEU A 11 -2.63 -11.72 -9.18
C LEU A 11 -2.69 -10.33 -8.56
N GLY A 12 -1.57 -9.91 -7.97
CA GLY A 12 -1.42 -8.54 -7.52
C GLY A 12 -0.02 -8.01 -7.69
N TYR A 13 0.08 -6.69 -7.58
CA TYR A 13 1.32 -5.94 -7.72
C TYR A 13 1.67 -5.25 -6.41
N HIS A 14 2.93 -5.35 -6.01
CA HIS A 14 3.52 -4.55 -4.95
C HIS A 14 4.35 -3.45 -5.58
N PHE A 15 3.96 -2.19 -5.37
CA PHE A 15 4.76 -1.05 -5.79
C PHE A 15 5.68 -0.65 -4.64
N CYS A 16 6.95 -0.42 -4.95
CA CYS A 16 7.95 0.02 -3.99
C CYS A 16 8.81 1.10 -4.65
N TYR A 17 9.31 2.05 -3.89
CA TYR A 17 10.24 3.08 -4.37
C TYR A 17 11.72 2.68 -4.25
N ALA A 18 11.98 1.37 -4.04
CA ALA A 18 13.29 0.78 -3.83
C ALA A 18 14.02 1.31 -2.58
N ASP A 19 14.51 0.39 -1.75
CA ASP A 19 15.34 0.66 -0.58
C ASP A 19 16.75 0.16 -0.90
N LEU A 20 17.70 1.08 -1.03
CA LEU A 20 19.12 0.77 -1.20
C LEU A 20 19.85 1.05 0.11
N GLY A 21 19.91 0.04 0.99
CA GLY A 21 20.74 0.10 2.20
C GLY A 21 20.18 0.96 3.34
N ASN A 22 18.85 0.95 3.55
CA ASN A 22 18.12 1.70 4.57
C ASN A 22 18.12 3.23 4.35
N VAL A 23 18.37 3.68 3.12
CA VAL A 23 18.20 5.07 2.71
C VAL A 23 17.32 5.08 1.47
N HIS A 24 16.20 5.77 1.53
CA HIS A 24 15.34 5.97 0.37
C HIS A 24 16.03 6.96 -0.57
N MET A 25 16.40 6.53 -1.78
CA MET A 25 17.09 7.40 -2.75
C MET A 25 16.21 8.58 -3.19
N LYS A 26 14.88 8.45 -3.06
CA LYS A 26 13.89 9.52 -3.21
C LYS A 26 12.55 9.07 -2.60
N GLU A 27 12.05 9.80 -1.62
CA GLU A 27 10.66 9.62 -1.14
C GLU A 27 9.68 10.12 -2.22
N PRO A 28 8.57 9.40 -2.47
CA PRO A 28 7.56 9.89 -3.39
C PRO A 28 6.90 11.18 -2.88
N ASP A 29 6.76 12.17 -3.74
CA ASP A 29 6.03 13.41 -3.42
C ASP A 29 4.53 13.11 -3.18
N ASP A 30 3.98 12.13 -3.90
CA ASP A 30 2.61 11.63 -3.80
C ASP A 30 2.48 10.17 -4.32
N LEU A 31 1.28 9.61 -4.28
CA LEU A 31 0.99 8.28 -4.84
C LEU A 31 0.83 8.25 -6.37
N GLY A 32 1.06 9.36 -7.08
CA GLY A 32 0.76 9.50 -8.50
C GLY A 32 1.55 8.53 -9.39
N LEU A 33 2.81 8.22 -9.04
CA LEU A 33 3.55 7.18 -9.76
C LEU A 33 2.96 5.79 -9.53
N CYS A 34 2.57 5.46 -8.29
CA CYS A 34 1.96 4.17 -7.97
C CYS A 34 0.63 3.99 -8.71
N VAL A 35 -0.19 5.04 -8.79
CA VAL A 35 -1.46 5.04 -9.54
C VAL A 35 -1.22 4.82 -11.03
N ARG A 36 -0.27 5.57 -11.64
CA ARG A 36 0.09 5.36 -13.06
C ARG A 36 0.55 3.94 -13.33
N MET A 37 1.38 3.37 -12.44
CA MET A 37 1.87 2.00 -12.57
C MET A 37 0.74 0.97 -12.38
N CYS A 38 -0.20 1.21 -11.46
CA CYS A 38 -1.36 0.36 -11.24
C CYS A 38 -2.27 0.33 -12.48
N ASN A 39 -2.62 1.50 -13.02
CA ASN A 39 -3.43 1.62 -14.24
C ASN A 39 -2.73 0.96 -15.43
N ALA A 40 -1.42 1.19 -15.59
CA ALA A 40 -0.63 0.55 -16.64
C ALA A 40 -0.58 -0.98 -16.48
N ALA A 41 -0.41 -1.47 -15.26
CA ALA A 41 -0.42 -2.91 -14.98
C ALA A 41 -1.78 -3.52 -15.32
N ALA A 42 -2.89 -2.90 -14.92
CA ALA A 42 -4.23 -3.37 -15.25
C ALA A 42 -4.47 -3.42 -16.77
N ALA A 43 -4.09 -2.36 -17.49
CA ALA A 43 -4.26 -2.28 -18.94
C ALA A 43 -3.43 -3.32 -19.73
N HIS A 44 -2.25 -3.70 -19.22
CA HIS A 44 -1.28 -4.52 -19.98
C HIS A 44 -1.06 -5.92 -19.43
N SER A 45 -1.69 -6.30 -18.31
CA SER A 45 -1.57 -7.65 -17.75
C SER A 45 -2.18 -8.71 -18.67
N GLY A 46 -3.13 -8.35 -19.53
CA GLY A 46 -3.89 -9.30 -20.35
C GLY A 46 -4.80 -10.22 -19.54
N ARG A 47 -5.03 -9.89 -18.26
CA ARG A 47 -5.96 -10.53 -17.32
C ARG A 47 -6.29 -9.56 -16.19
N ARG A 48 -7.31 -9.90 -15.39
CA ARG A 48 -7.69 -9.16 -14.18
C ARG A 48 -6.51 -9.04 -13.20
N VAL A 49 -6.33 -7.84 -12.64
CA VAL A 49 -5.51 -7.60 -11.45
C VAL A 49 -6.44 -7.61 -10.24
N ASP A 50 -6.15 -8.46 -9.26
CA ASP A 50 -7.01 -8.70 -8.10
C ASP A 50 -6.69 -7.76 -6.94
N PHE A 51 -5.42 -7.40 -6.77
CA PHE A 51 -5.00 -6.46 -5.73
C PHE A 51 -3.75 -5.67 -6.11
N ALA A 52 -3.58 -4.51 -5.48
CA ALA A 52 -2.35 -3.75 -5.57
C ALA A 52 -1.97 -3.21 -4.19
N HIS A 53 -0.67 -3.18 -3.90
CA HIS A 53 -0.12 -2.60 -2.69
C HIS A 53 0.65 -1.32 -3.04
N MET A 54 0.42 -0.26 -2.26
CA MET A 54 1.12 1.02 -2.38
C MET A 54 1.77 1.41 -1.05
N PRO A 55 3.04 1.81 -1.05
CA PRO A 55 3.77 2.16 0.16
C PRO A 55 3.38 3.58 0.61
N VAL A 56 3.40 3.84 1.91
CA VAL A 56 3.11 5.15 2.50
C VAL A 56 4.19 5.44 3.54
N PRO A 57 5.05 6.44 3.33
CA PRO A 57 6.09 6.80 4.28
C PRO A 57 5.51 7.23 5.63
N VAL A 58 6.31 7.07 6.69
CA VAL A 58 5.88 7.33 8.07
C VAL A 58 5.40 8.79 8.27
N ASP A 59 5.96 9.76 7.56
CA ASP A 59 5.62 11.18 7.71
C ASP A 59 4.46 11.65 6.82
N ARG A 60 3.82 10.75 6.04
CA ARG A 60 2.74 11.10 5.10
C ARG A 60 1.36 10.82 5.67
N SER A 61 0.77 11.84 6.28
CA SER A 61 -0.65 11.89 6.69
C SER A 61 -1.40 13.07 6.06
N ASP A 62 -0.82 13.69 5.02
CA ASP A 62 -1.40 14.81 4.29
C ASP A 62 -2.30 14.36 3.13
N ASP A 63 -3.41 15.07 2.91
CA ASP A 63 -4.36 14.79 1.83
C ASP A 63 -3.72 14.83 0.44
N ALA A 64 -2.66 15.64 0.24
CA ALA A 64 -1.99 15.80 -1.04
C ALA A 64 -1.27 14.51 -1.46
N TYR A 65 -0.68 13.77 -0.51
CA TYR A 65 -0.05 12.48 -0.78
C TYR A 65 -1.02 11.47 -1.40
N PHE A 66 -2.24 11.42 -0.87
CA PHE A 66 -3.27 10.45 -1.24
C PHE A 66 -4.15 10.92 -2.38
N ALA A 67 -4.17 12.21 -2.71
CA ALA A 67 -5.04 12.78 -3.75
C ALA A 67 -5.01 12.02 -5.09
N PRO A 68 -3.87 11.52 -5.59
CA PRO A 68 -3.82 10.77 -6.85
C PRO A 68 -4.63 9.47 -6.86
N LEU A 69 -4.99 8.89 -5.69
CA LEU A 69 -5.82 7.67 -5.63
C LEU A 69 -7.18 7.84 -6.34
N ARG A 70 -7.66 9.08 -6.50
CA ARG A 70 -8.88 9.40 -7.25
C ARG A 70 -8.77 9.09 -8.74
N ASP A 71 -7.55 8.99 -9.27
CA ASP A 71 -7.26 8.71 -10.68
C ASP A 71 -7.02 7.20 -10.95
N LEU A 72 -7.36 6.33 -10.00
CA LEU A 72 -7.29 4.88 -10.20
C LEU A 72 -8.28 4.43 -11.27
N ASP A 73 -7.73 3.87 -12.35
CA ASP A 73 -8.45 3.31 -13.49
C ASP A 73 -7.87 1.92 -13.81
N ALA A 74 -8.03 1.03 -12.84
CA ALA A 74 -7.45 -0.32 -12.85
C ALA A 74 -8.54 -1.42 -12.85
N GLY A 75 -9.80 -1.06 -13.14
CA GLY A 75 -10.96 -1.88 -12.84
C GLY A 75 -11.31 -1.75 -11.36
N HIS A 76 -11.26 -2.86 -10.62
CA HIS A 76 -11.56 -2.87 -9.17
C HIS A 76 -10.62 -3.79 -8.37
N PRO A 77 -9.29 -3.63 -8.45
CA PRO A 77 -8.38 -4.35 -7.56
C PRO A 77 -8.60 -3.88 -6.13
N ARG A 78 -8.45 -4.79 -5.15
CA ARG A 78 -8.33 -4.37 -3.74
C ARG A 78 -7.02 -3.62 -3.55
N ILE A 79 -7.10 -2.34 -3.18
CA ILE A 79 -5.92 -1.54 -2.86
C ILE A 79 -5.52 -1.77 -1.41
N PHE A 80 -4.25 -2.06 -1.15
CA PHE A 80 -3.66 -2.14 0.19
C PHE A 80 -2.68 -0.99 0.38
N LEU A 81 -2.89 -0.17 1.41
CA LEU A 81 -2.03 0.96 1.73
C LEU A 81 -1.09 0.60 2.88
N GLY A 82 0.17 1.00 2.76
CA GLY A 82 1.23 0.75 3.73
C GLY A 82 1.20 1.63 4.98
N LEU A 83 0.07 1.65 5.69
CA LEU A 83 -0.23 2.62 6.75
C LEU A 83 0.43 2.30 8.11
N VAL A 84 0.87 1.06 8.32
CA VAL A 84 1.35 0.57 9.61
C VAL A 84 2.86 0.79 9.77
N HIS A 85 3.21 1.58 10.79
CA HIS A 85 4.59 1.87 11.18
C HIS A 85 4.78 1.69 12.69
N GLU A 86 5.85 0.99 13.10
CA GLU A 86 6.18 0.83 14.54
C GLU A 86 6.53 2.18 15.19
N THR A 87 7.08 3.11 14.42
CA THR A 87 7.66 4.36 14.91
C THR A 87 6.63 5.26 15.59
N ASP A 88 5.41 5.32 15.06
CA ASP A 88 4.33 6.16 15.58
C ASP A 88 3.03 5.41 15.83
N GLY A 89 3.07 4.07 15.68
CA GLY A 89 2.06 3.16 16.21
C GLY A 89 0.65 3.39 15.69
N LEU A 90 -0.32 3.22 16.57
CA LEU A 90 -1.74 3.25 16.24
C LEU A 90 -2.18 4.64 15.79
N ASP A 91 -1.86 5.67 16.55
CA ASP A 91 -2.29 7.05 16.27
C ASP A 91 -1.81 7.54 14.90
N GLY A 92 -0.54 7.30 14.59
CA GLY A 92 0.02 7.61 13.27
C GLY A 92 -0.70 6.84 12.17
N SER A 93 -0.90 5.54 12.35
CA SER A 93 -1.58 4.68 11.37
C SER A 93 -3.01 5.15 11.08
N LEU A 94 -3.76 5.53 12.12
CA LEU A 94 -5.12 6.05 11.99
C LEU A 94 -5.15 7.44 11.33
N ALA A 95 -4.18 8.30 11.63
CA ALA A 95 -4.07 9.60 10.95
C ALA A 95 -3.86 9.44 9.44
N ARG A 96 -3.00 8.52 9.01
CA ARG A 96 -2.79 8.21 7.59
C ARG A 96 -4.04 7.59 6.95
N ALA A 97 -4.71 6.69 7.66
CA ALA A 97 -5.95 6.07 7.19
C ALA A 97 -7.03 7.13 6.93
N ALA A 98 -7.23 8.05 7.87
CA ALA A 98 -8.21 9.13 7.73
C ALA A 98 -7.90 10.07 6.54
N ALA A 99 -6.63 10.32 6.24
CA ALA A 99 -6.23 11.08 5.05
C ALA A 99 -6.51 10.29 3.75
N ALA A 100 -6.19 9.00 3.74
CA ALA A 100 -6.42 8.11 2.61
C ALA A 100 -7.92 7.96 2.28
N GLU A 101 -8.79 7.81 3.29
CA GLU A 101 -10.25 7.65 3.14
C GLU A 101 -10.90 8.79 2.34
N ARG A 102 -10.36 10.00 2.44
CA ARG A 102 -10.86 11.17 1.68
C ARG A 102 -10.66 11.01 0.17
N ALA A 103 -9.68 10.22 -0.25
CA ALA A 103 -9.37 9.97 -1.66
C ALA A 103 -9.88 8.60 -2.13
N LEU A 104 -9.84 7.59 -1.26
CA LEU A 104 -10.29 6.23 -1.52
C LEU A 104 -11.01 5.67 -0.28
N PRO A 105 -12.35 5.59 -0.26
CA PRO A 105 -13.10 5.18 0.92
C PRO A 105 -12.96 3.70 1.31
N ASP A 106 -12.48 2.84 0.40
CA ASP A 106 -12.34 1.40 0.66
C ASP A 106 -10.95 0.91 0.26
N PHE A 107 -10.15 0.52 1.26
CA PHE A 107 -8.82 -0.03 1.10
C PHE A 107 -8.49 -1.05 2.20
N GLY A 108 -7.47 -1.87 1.96
CA GLY A 108 -6.86 -2.73 2.96
C GLY A 108 -5.67 -2.06 3.64
N VAL A 109 -5.37 -2.49 4.86
CA VAL A 109 -4.25 -2.01 5.67
C VAL A 109 -3.08 -2.97 5.58
N SER A 110 -1.86 -2.43 5.47
CA SER A 110 -0.61 -3.19 5.42
C SER A 110 0.55 -2.38 6.01
N THR A 111 1.74 -2.98 6.11
CA THR A 111 2.98 -2.22 6.33
C THR A 111 3.47 -1.59 5.03
N GLU A 112 4.30 -0.56 5.14
CA GLU A 112 4.92 0.13 4.00
C GLU A 112 5.63 -0.82 3.01
N CYS A 113 6.29 -1.85 3.51
CA CYS A 113 6.97 -2.87 2.70
C CYS A 113 7.01 -4.21 3.46
N GLY A 114 7.63 -5.23 2.85
CA GLY A 114 7.86 -6.53 3.47
C GLY A 114 8.90 -6.51 4.61
N TRP A 115 8.93 -7.59 5.40
CA TRP A 115 9.76 -7.66 6.61
C TRP A 115 11.13 -8.34 6.41
N GLY A 116 11.57 -8.52 5.17
CA GLY A 116 12.80 -9.29 4.85
C GLY A 116 14.08 -8.75 5.51
N ARG A 117 14.10 -7.48 5.93
CA ARG A 117 15.21 -6.84 6.65
C ARG A 117 14.96 -6.63 8.14
N ARG A 118 13.79 -7.02 8.68
CA ARG A 118 13.44 -6.82 10.10
C ARG A 118 13.89 -8.01 10.94
N ALA A 119 14.24 -7.73 12.19
CA ALA A 119 14.50 -8.79 13.14
C ALA A 119 13.21 -9.60 13.40
N ALA A 120 13.28 -10.93 13.29
CA ALA A 120 12.11 -11.80 13.36
C ALA A 120 11.29 -11.62 14.65
N TRP A 121 11.95 -11.32 15.78
CA TRP A 121 11.28 -11.10 17.07
C TRP A 121 10.40 -9.84 17.13
N LYS A 122 10.57 -8.89 16.19
CA LYS A 122 9.70 -7.70 16.07
C LYS A 122 8.41 -7.97 15.32
N VAL A 123 8.37 -9.00 14.48
CA VAL A 123 7.20 -9.31 13.63
C VAL A 123 5.90 -9.52 14.42
N PRO A 124 5.88 -10.22 15.57
CA PRO A 124 4.65 -10.36 16.36
C PRO A 124 4.04 -9.03 16.82
N GLN A 125 4.88 -8.04 17.15
CA GLN A 125 4.43 -6.70 17.56
C GLN A 125 3.80 -5.95 16.37
N LEU A 126 4.41 -6.03 15.19
CA LEU A 126 3.83 -5.48 13.95
C LEU A 126 2.47 -6.07 13.61
N ILE A 127 2.31 -7.40 13.75
CA ILE A 127 1.04 -8.08 13.51
C ILE A 127 -0.02 -7.63 14.52
N THR A 128 0.39 -7.45 15.78
CA THR A 128 -0.51 -6.94 16.84
C THR A 128 -0.98 -5.53 16.51
N LEU A 129 -0.05 -4.65 16.14
CA LEU A 129 -0.36 -3.28 15.72
C LEU A 129 -1.27 -3.25 14.48
N HIS A 130 -0.99 -4.07 13.46
CA HIS A 130 -1.85 -4.18 12.28
C HIS A 130 -3.30 -4.53 12.66
N ARG A 131 -3.49 -5.49 13.57
CA ARG A 131 -4.82 -5.86 14.07
C ARG A 131 -5.50 -4.71 14.81
N GLU A 132 -4.77 -3.96 15.63
CA GLU A 132 -5.30 -2.79 16.34
C GLU A 132 -5.74 -1.70 15.37
N VAL A 133 -4.94 -1.41 14.34
CA VAL A 133 -5.28 -0.46 13.29
C VAL A 133 -6.55 -0.89 12.55
N VAL A 134 -6.62 -2.15 12.11
CA VAL A 134 -7.83 -2.68 11.44
C VAL A 134 -9.05 -2.60 12.36
N GLY A 135 -8.90 -2.88 13.66
CA GLY A 135 -9.98 -2.75 14.64
C GLY A 135 -10.41 -1.31 14.91
N GLY A 136 -9.53 -0.33 14.70
CA GLY A 136 -9.83 1.10 14.85
C GLY A 136 -10.51 1.74 13.63
N LEU A 137 -10.56 1.03 12.49
CA LEU A 137 -11.24 1.47 11.26
C LEU A 137 -12.63 0.83 11.08
N ALA A 138 -13.01 -0.11 11.93
CA ALA A 138 -14.31 -0.80 11.92
C ALA A 138 -15.36 -0.06 12.75
#